data_AF-A0A955YL29-F1
#
_entry.id   AF-A0A955YL29-F1
#
_cell.length_a   1.000
_cell.length_b   1.000
_cell.length_c   1.000
_cell.angle_alpha   90.00
_cell.angle_beta   90.00
_cell.angle_gamma   90.00
#
_symmetry.space_group_name_H-M   'P 1'
#
loop_
_entity.id
_entity.type
_entity.pdbx_description
1 polymer ?
#
loop_
_entity_poly.entity_id
_entity_poly.type
_entity_poly.pdbx_seq_one_letter_code
_entity_poly.pdbx_strand_id
1 'polypeptide(L)'
;MSDDLPECLDCGACCFGDRPDYVPVRGDDYGRLGDAAEELTRWQGNRCFLRMAEGHCAALVLDAGLRRFVCSTYETRPDTCRVLARGSAECAGERFEKSARARDALTRVITRHEPLAP
;
A
#
# COMPACT_ATOMS: atom_id res chain seq x y z
N MET A 1 11.29 14.73 21.68
CA MET A 1 11.03 14.82 20.24
C MET A 1 9.67 14.19 20.02
N SER A 2 8.70 14.92 19.46
CA SER A 2 7.32 14.43 19.37
C SER A 2 7.28 13.17 18.49
N ASP A 3 7.01 12.04 19.13
CA ASP A 3 6.86 10.72 18.52
C ASP A 3 5.44 10.57 17.99
N ASP A 4 5.00 11.54 17.18
CA ASP A 4 3.68 11.45 16.55
C ASP A 4 3.79 10.44 15.41
N LEU A 5 3.43 9.19 15.73
CA LEU A 5 3.29 8.11 14.76
C LEU A 5 2.34 8.58 13.66
N PRO A 6 2.79 8.71 12.40
CA PRO A 6 1.92 9.16 11.33
C PRO A 6 0.76 8.19 11.16
N GLU A 7 -0.38 8.69 10.70
CA GLU A 7 -1.49 7.82 10.32
C GLU A 7 -1.07 6.98 9.12
N CYS A 8 -1.67 5.80 8.97
CA CYS A 8 -1.36 4.93 7.83
C CYS A 8 -1.63 5.64 6.49
N LEU A 9 -2.63 6.51 6.45
CA LEU A 9 -3.00 7.31 5.28
C LEU A 9 -1.99 8.43 4.97
N ASP A 10 -1.10 8.76 5.91
CA ASP A 10 -0.09 9.81 5.73
C ASP A 10 1.27 9.24 5.30
N CYS A 11 1.63 8.02 5.74
CA CYS A 11 2.94 7.44 5.39
C CYS A 11 2.91 6.42 4.25
N GLY A 12 1.88 5.59 4.15
CA GLY A 12 1.74 4.54 3.12
C GLY A 12 2.87 3.49 3.07
N ALA A 13 3.87 3.55 3.96
CA ALA A 13 5.17 2.91 3.78
C ALA A 13 5.10 1.38 3.57
N CYS A 14 4.27 0.69 4.35
CA CYS A 14 4.12 -0.76 4.28
C CYS A 14 3.53 -1.26 2.96
N CYS A 15 2.84 -0.40 2.22
CA CYS A 15 2.26 -0.74 0.92
C CYS A 15 3.28 -0.66 -0.22
N PHE A 16 4.50 -0.15 0.02
CA PHE A 16 5.56 -0.07 -0.99
C PHE A 16 6.44 -1.33 -0.99
N GLY A 17 6.78 -1.81 -2.19
CA GLY A 17 7.58 -3.00 -2.40
C GLY A 17 7.83 -3.24 -3.89
N ASP A 18 9.02 -3.72 -4.23
CA ASP A 18 9.46 -3.97 -5.61
C ASP A 18 9.35 -5.44 -6.03
N ARG A 19 9.15 -6.33 -5.05
CA ARG A 19 9.05 -7.76 -5.28
C ARG A 19 7.64 -8.20 -5.67
N PRO A 20 7.49 -9.06 -6.69
CA PRO A 20 6.17 -9.59 -7.08
C PRO A 20 5.57 -10.56 -6.07
N ASP A 21 6.38 -11.08 -5.14
CA ASP A 21 5.99 -12.00 -4.08
C ASP A 21 5.93 -11.32 -2.69
N TYR A 22 5.76 -9.99 -2.67
CA TYR A 22 5.86 -9.16 -1.47
C TYR A 22 4.76 -9.43 -0.42
N VAL A 23 3.49 -9.49 -0.83
CA VAL A 23 2.37 -9.76 0.10
C VAL A 23 1.68 -11.05 -0.31
N PRO A 24 1.86 -12.16 0.43
CA PRO A 24 1.12 -13.39 0.16
C PRO A 24 -0.37 -13.22 0.47
N VAL A 25 -1.22 -13.88 -0.32
CA VAL A 25 -2.68 -13.92 -0.16
C VAL A 25 -3.08 -15.38 0.04
N ARG A 26 -3.65 -15.69 1.21
CA ARG A 26 -4.18 -17.03 1.51
C ARG A 26 -5.56 -17.22 0.87
N GLY A 27 -6.06 -18.46 0.83
CA GLY A 27 -7.38 -18.75 0.26
C GLY A 27 -8.51 -17.94 0.91
N ASP A 28 -8.52 -17.83 2.23
CA ASP A 28 -9.53 -17.04 2.96
C ASP A 28 -9.38 -15.54 2.67
N ASP A 29 -8.16 -15.03 2.52
CA ASP A 29 -7.90 -13.65 2.12
C ASP A 29 -8.40 -13.39 0.69
N TYR A 30 -8.16 -14.34 -0.22
CA TYR A 30 -8.62 -14.26 -1.60
C TYR A 30 -10.14 -14.17 -1.66
N GLY A 31 -10.85 -15.04 -0.93
CA GLY A 31 -12.31 -14.96 -0.83
C GLY A 31 -12.80 -13.65 -0.21
N ARG A 32 -12.08 -13.12 0.79
CA ARG A 32 -12.42 -11.86 1.47
C ARG A 32 -12.26 -10.63 0.58
N LEU A 33 -11.29 -10.65 -0.34
CA LEU A 33 -11.12 -9.59 -1.34
C LEU A 33 -12.31 -9.49 -2.31
N GLY A 34 -13.10 -10.57 -2.47
CA GLY A 34 -14.31 -10.59 -3.29
C GLY A 34 -14.01 -10.24 -4.75
N ASP A 35 -14.86 -9.41 -5.35
CA ASP A 35 -14.76 -8.99 -6.76
C ASP A 35 -13.41 -8.34 -7.10
N ALA A 36 -12.75 -7.70 -6.13
CA ALA A 36 -11.46 -7.06 -6.33
C ALA A 36 -10.30 -8.07 -6.41
N ALA A 37 -10.51 -9.34 -6.06
CA ALA A 37 -9.45 -10.34 -5.99
C ALA A 37 -8.77 -10.55 -7.36
N GLU A 38 -9.53 -10.56 -8.45
CA GLU A 38 -8.98 -10.78 -9.80
C GLU A 38 -8.01 -9.66 -10.22
N GLU A 39 -8.35 -8.41 -9.92
CA GLU A 39 -7.55 -7.24 -10.33
C GLU A 39 -6.35 -6.97 -9.40
N LEU A 40 -6.52 -7.30 -8.12
CA LEU A 40 -5.56 -6.96 -7.07
C LEU A 40 -4.58 -8.07 -6.76
N THR A 41 -4.76 -9.28 -7.30
CA THR A 41 -3.87 -10.40 -7.04
C THR A 41 -3.14 -10.87 -8.28
N ARG A 42 -2.07 -11.63 -8.05
CA ARG A 42 -1.29 -12.31 -9.07
C ARG A 42 -0.98 -13.72 -8.60
N TRP A 43 -1.25 -14.67 -9.48
CA TRP A 43 -0.89 -16.08 -9.27
C TRP A 43 0.51 -16.37 -9.81
N GLN A 44 1.31 -17.09 -9.03
CA GLN A 44 2.61 -17.64 -9.40
C GLN A 44 2.61 -19.12 -9.08
N GLY A 45 2.24 -19.94 -10.07
CA GLY A 45 1.92 -21.35 -9.86
C GLY A 45 0.72 -21.48 -8.93
N ASN A 46 0.89 -22.21 -7.82
CA ASN A 46 -0.15 -22.43 -6.80
C ASN A 46 -0.15 -21.38 -5.66
N ARG A 47 0.65 -20.32 -5.76
CA ARG A 47 0.72 -19.26 -4.74
C ARG A 47 0.10 -17.97 -5.28
N CYS A 48 -0.64 -17.28 -4.42
CA CYS A 48 -1.29 -16.01 -4.73
C CYS A 48 -0.64 -14.88 -3.92
N PHE A 49 -0.47 -13.72 -4.54
CA PHE A 49 0.12 -12.53 -3.93
C PHE A 49 -0.68 -11.29 -4.32
N LEU A 50 -0.66 -10.22 -3.52
CA LEU A 50 -1.14 -8.93 -4.00
C LEU A 50 -0.23 -8.46 -5.13
N ARG A 51 -0.84 -7.96 -6.19
CA ARG A 51 -0.15 -7.39 -7.33
C ARG A 51 0.60 -6.14 -6.87
N MET A 52 1.87 -6.06 -7.24
CA MET A 52 2.67 -4.84 -7.08
C MET A 52 2.75 -4.13 -8.43
N ALA A 53 2.41 -2.85 -8.47
CA ALA A 53 2.45 -1.98 -9.64
C ALA A 53 3.14 -0.67 -9.26
N GLU A 54 4.02 -0.17 -10.14
CA GLU A 54 4.72 1.11 -9.92
C GLU A 54 5.46 1.21 -8.56
N GLY A 55 5.90 0.06 -8.04
CA GLY A 55 6.65 -0.02 -6.77
C GLY A 55 5.78 -0.03 -5.50
N HIS A 56 4.46 -0.16 -5.63
CA HIS A 56 3.54 -0.32 -4.50
C HIS A 56 2.42 -1.33 -4.77
N CYS A 57 1.68 -1.70 -3.74
CA CYS A 57 0.53 -2.58 -3.83
C CYS A 57 -0.54 -1.97 -4.76
N ALA A 58 -1.13 -2.77 -5.62
CA ALA A 58 -2.18 -2.35 -6.56
C ALA A 58 -3.46 -1.83 -5.85
N ALA A 59 -3.69 -2.21 -4.59
CA ALA A 59 -4.79 -1.69 -3.79
C ALA A 59 -4.50 -0.30 -3.20
N LEU A 60 -3.27 0.21 -3.32
CA LEU A 60 -2.89 1.52 -2.82
C LEU A 60 -3.24 2.58 -3.87
N VAL A 61 -4.15 3.48 -3.49
CA VAL A 61 -4.51 4.68 -4.25
C VAL A 61 -3.71 5.86 -3.68
N LEU A 62 -2.99 6.57 -4.55
CA LEU A 62 -2.30 7.81 -4.23
C LEU A 62 -3.23 8.97 -4.61
N ASP A 63 -3.96 9.49 -3.63
CA ASP A 63 -4.93 10.55 -3.84
C ASP A 63 -4.22 11.91 -3.90
N ALA A 64 -4.12 12.49 -5.10
CA ALA A 64 -3.49 13.79 -5.31
C ALA A 64 -4.27 14.94 -4.63
N GLY A 65 -5.61 14.89 -4.65
CA GLY A 65 -6.46 15.96 -4.13
C GLY A 65 -6.41 16.03 -2.61
N LEU A 66 -6.45 14.87 -1.95
CA LEU A 66 -6.32 14.74 -0.50
C LEU A 66 -4.86 14.70 -0.03
N ARG A 67 -3.91 14.51 -0.94
CA ARG A 67 -2.47 14.34 -0.66
C ARG A 67 -2.24 13.22 0.35
N ARG A 68 -2.91 12.08 0.14
CA ARG A 68 -2.93 10.94 1.07
C ARG A 68 -2.84 9.61 0.33
N PHE A 69 -2.50 8.57 1.08
CA PHE A 69 -2.53 7.19 0.66
C PHE A 69 -3.84 6.54 1.12
N VAL A 70 -4.58 5.91 0.22
CA VAL A 70 -5.85 5.25 0.54
C VAL A 70 -5.82 3.81 0.05
N CYS A 71 -6.07 2.85 0.93
CA CYS A 71 -6.19 1.45 0.53
C CYS A 71 -7.63 1.19 0.06
N SER A 72 -7.82 0.82 -1.21
CA SER A 72 -9.14 0.55 -1.78
C SER A 72 -9.83 -0.68 -1.18
N THR A 73 -9.07 -1.56 -0.54
CA THR A 73 -9.58 -2.77 0.12
C THR A 73 -9.42 -2.74 1.63
N TYR A 74 -9.36 -1.57 2.27
CA TYR A 74 -9.06 -1.44 3.72
C TYR A 74 -9.87 -2.40 4.62
N GLU A 75 -11.17 -2.52 4.36
CA GLU A 75 -12.06 -3.40 5.13
C GLU A 75 -11.89 -4.89 4.81
N THR A 76 -11.42 -5.22 3.60
CA THR A 76 -11.24 -6.59 3.09
C THR A 76 -9.78 -7.02 2.97
N ARG A 77 -8.84 -6.21 3.49
CA ARG A 77 -7.39 -6.46 3.48
C ARG A 77 -7.04 -7.90 3.85
N PRO A 78 -6.02 -8.50 3.19
CA PRO A 78 -5.45 -9.78 3.61
C PRO A 78 -4.92 -9.71 5.04
N ASP A 79 -4.89 -10.85 5.72
CA ASP A 79 -4.43 -10.95 7.10
C ASP A 79 -3.00 -10.41 7.28
N THR A 80 -2.09 -10.63 6.32
CA THR A 80 -0.72 -10.06 6.36
C THR A 80 -0.71 -8.54 6.53
N CYS A 81 -1.67 -7.83 5.94
CA CYS A 81 -1.79 -6.38 6.10
C CYS A 81 -2.47 -6.00 7.43
N ARG A 82 -3.37 -6.84 7.97
CA ARG A 82 -4.08 -6.58 9.24
C ARG A 82 -3.19 -6.80 10.45
N VAL A 83 -2.34 -7.82 10.41
CA VAL A 83 -1.44 -8.15 11.53
C VAL A 83 -0.32 -7.14 11.71
N LEU A 84 0.00 -6.36 10.67
CA LEU A 84 0.96 -5.27 10.75
C LEU A 84 0.41 -4.12 11.62
N ALA A 85 0.64 -4.21 12.92
CA ALA A 85 0.15 -3.22 13.87
C ALA A 85 0.88 -1.88 13.71
N ARG A 86 0.12 -0.77 13.67
CA ARG A 86 0.70 0.58 13.67
C ARG A 86 1.54 0.78 14.93
N GLY A 87 2.74 1.33 14.77
CA GLY A 87 3.67 1.57 15.89
C GLY A 87 4.47 0.36 16.34
N SER A 88 4.23 -0.83 15.77
CA SER A 88 5.09 -2.01 15.99
C SER A 88 6.50 -1.81 15.45
N ALA A 89 7.42 -2.70 15.83
CA ALA A 89 8.79 -2.71 15.33
C ALA A 89 8.82 -2.93 13.80
N GLU A 90 7.94 -3.77 13.29
CA GLU A 90 7.75 -4.03 11.86
C GLU A 90 7.26 -2.76 11.16
N CYS A 91 6.27 -2.07 11.72
CA CYS A 91 5.83 -0.76 11.20
C CYS A 91 6.98 0.27 11.21
N ALA A 92 7.81 0.28 12.25
CA ALA A 92 8.97 1.16 12.32
C ALA A 92 10.01 0.82 11.24
N GLY A 93 10.30 -0.47 11.01
CA GLY A 93 11.19 -0.93 9.94
C GLY A 93 10.68 -0.52 8.56
N GLU A 94 9.41 -0.78 8.27
CA GLU A 94 8.76 -0.36 7.02
C GLU A 94 8.86 1.15 6.80
N ARG A 95 8.60 1.95 7.83
CA ARG A 95 8.74 3.42 7.73
C ARG A 95 10.18 3.83 7.50
N PHE A 96 11.13 3.26 8.24
CA PHE A 96 12.55 3.58 8.11
C PHE A 96 13.05 3.30 6.69
N GLU A 97 12.70 2.15 6.14
CA GLU A 97 13.16 1.73 4.81
C GLU A 97 12.44 2.43 3.67
N LYS A 98 11.11 2.69 3.79
CA LYS A 98 10.26 2.91 2.62
C LYS A 98 9.54 4.26 2.60
N SER A 99 9.54 5.03 3.69
CA SER A 99 8.81 6.31 3.73
C SER A 99 9.28 7.33 2.69
N ALA A 100 10.57 7.35 2.34
CA ALA A 100 11.08 8.23 1.30
C ALA A 100 10.48 7.90 -0.07
N ARG A 101 10.50 6.61 -0.44
CA ARG A 101 9.89 6.10 -1.68
C ARG A 101 8.39 6.43 -1.76
N ALA A 102 7.68 6.26 -0.65
CA ALA A 102 6.26 6.58 -0.58
C ALA A 102 5.98 8.07 -0.83
N ARG A 103 6.72 8.95 -0.13
CA ARG A 103 6.60 10.41 -0.28
C ARG A 103 6.92 10.88 -1.70
N ASP A 104 7.97 10.33 -2.30
CA ASP A 104 8.34 10.67 -3.68
C ASP A 104 7.25 10.28 -4.67
N ALA A 105 6.65 9.09 -4.51
CA ALA A 105 5.56 8.63 -5.38
C ALA A 105 4.33 9.54 -5.28
N LEU A 106 3.90 9.88 -4.06
CA LEU A 106 2.78 10.80 -3.85
C LEU A 106 3.06 12.20 -4.43
N THR A 107 4.28 12.70 -4.26
CA THR A 107 4.69 14.00 -4.81
C THR A 107 4.58 14.01 -6.34
N ARG A 108 5.04 12.95 -7.02
CA ARG A 108 4.91 12.82 -8.49
C ARG A 108 3.46 12.82 -8.94
N VAL A 109 2.58 12.14 -8.20
CA VAL A 109 1.15 12.10 -8.51
C VAL A 109 0.50 13.47 -8.33
N ILE A 110 0.82 14.19 -7.26
CA ILE A 110 0.36 15.57 -7.01
C ILE A 110 0.81 16.51 -8.14
N THR A 111 2.10 16.54 -8.46
CA THR A 111 2.65 17.45 -9.48
C THR A 111 2.06 17.19 -10.87
N ARG A 112 1.73 15.94 -11.20
CA ARG A 112 1.07 15.60 -12.47
C ARG A 112 -0.41 15.98 -12.50
N HIS A 113 -1.06 16.05 -11.34
CA HIS A 113 -2.48 16.35 -11.20
C HIS A 113 -2.76 17.85 -11.01
N GLU A 114 -1.74 18.65 -10.68
CA GLU A 114 -1.86 20.10 -10.64
C GLU A 114 -2.12 20.62 -12.07
N PRO A 115 -3.23 21.34 -12.32
CA PRO A 115 -3.45 21.92 -13.63
C PRO A 115 -2.31 22.90 -13.92
N LEU A 116 -1.78 22.89 -15.15
CA LEU A 116 -0.93 23.97 -15.65
C LEU A 116 -1.65 25.29 -15.34
N ALA A 117 -1.13 26.06 -14.37
CA ALA A 117 -1.63 27.38 -14.07
C ALA A 117 -1.52 28.25 -15.34
N PRO A 118 -2.49 29.15 -15.60
CA PRO A 118 -2.58 29.92 -16.85
C PRO A 118 -1.39 30.84 -17.07
#